data_AF-A0ABC8U9Y4-F1
#
_entry.id   AF-A0ABC8U9Y4-F1
#
_cell.length_a   1.000
_cell.length_b   1.000
_cell.length_c   1.000
_cell.angle_alpha   90.00
_cell.angle_beta   90.00
_cell.angle_gamma   90.00
#
_symmetry.space_group_name_H-M   'P 1'
#
loop_
_entity.id
_entity.type
_entity.pdbx_description
1 polymer ?
#
loop_
_entity_poly.entity_id
_entity_poly.type
_entity_poly.pdbx_seq_one_letter_code
_entity_poly.pdbx_strand_id
1 'polypeptide(L)'
;MYHFRCCTFLRYTSFIQPVTASKLYNDVKSHKDLVHFETAYVVKLHRVARLSPSQPVFTFTHPNYSTKKSNHRYKKLQFEISRDTGSAMVHGM
;
A
#
# COMPACT_ATOMS: atom_id res chain seq x y z
N MET A 1 -17.37 -36.43 -11.96
CA MET A 1 -15.97 -36.00 -11.84
C MET A 1 -15.94 -34.52 -11.46
N TYR A 2 -15.73 -34.19 -10.18
CA TYR A 2 -15.55 -32.79 -9.76
C TYR A 2 -14.06 -32.45 -9.85
N HIS A 3 -13.70 -31.63 -10.84
CA HIS A 3 -12.34 -31.12 -10.97
C HIS A 3 -12.13 -30.05 -9.89
N PHE A 4 -11.56 -30.42 -8.73
CA PHE A 4 -11.12 -29.45 -7.72
C PHE A 4 -9.95 -28.65 -8.31
N ARG A 5 -10.23 -27.49 -8.90
CA ARG A 5 -9.20 -26.52 -9.23
C ARG A 5 -8.76 -25.85 -7.93
N CYS A 6 -7.68 -26.34 -7.35
CA CYS A 6 -7.04 -25.68 -6.21
C CYS A 6 -6.41 -24.37 -6.70
N CYS A 7 -6.78 -23.23 -6.12
CA CYS A 7 -6.04 -21.99 -6.32
C CYS A 7 -4.75 -22.09 -5.49
N THR A 8 -3.59 -21.98 -6.13
CA THR A 8 -2.26 -22.11 -5.49
C THR A 8 -2.07 -21.14 -4.31
N PHE A 9 -2.71 -19.97 -4.37
CA PHE A 9 -2.80 -19.03 -3.25
C PHE A 9 -4.25 -18.89 -2.79
N LEU A 10 -4.51 -19.30 -1.55
CA LEU A 10 -5.85 -19.23 -0.97
C LEU A 10 -6.23 -17.81 -0.53
N ARG A 11 -5.25 -16.97 -0.14
CA ARG A 11 -5.50 -15.61 0.35
C ARG A 11 -4.25 -14.73 0.28
N TYR A 12 -4.42 -13.46 -0.09
CA TYR A 12 -3.37 -12.45 0.00
C TYR A 12 -3.93 -11.11 0.51
N THR A 13 -3.08 -10.33 1.17
CA THR A 13 -3.43 -9.05 1.79
C THR A 13 -2.37 -8.00 1.44
N SER A 14 -2.79 -6.84 0.93
CA SER A 14 -1.89 -5.69 0.74
C SER A 14 -1.69 -4.93 2.05
N PHE A 15 -0.56 -4.25 2.20
CA PHE A 15 -0.23 -3.44 3.38
C PHE A 15 0.32 -2.08 2.92
N ILE A 16 0.06 -1.02 3.68
CA ILE A 16 0.63 0.31 3.46
C ILE A 16 1.20 0.86 4.77
N GLN A 17 2.17 1.77 4.67
CA GLN A 17 2.83 2.36 5.84
C GLN A 17 3.30 3.79 5.54
N PRO A 18 2.96 4.80 6.37
CA PRO A 18 3.36 6.17 6.10
C PRO A 18 4.88 6.34 6.21
N VAL A 19 5.46 7.04 5.24
CA VAL A 19 6.91 7.23 5.16
C VAL A 19 7.32 8.67 4.89
N THR A 20 8.48 9.04 5.45
CA THR A 20 9.25 10.23 5.08
C THR A 20 10.34 9.80 4.10
N ALA A 21 10.31 10.35 2.88
CA ALA A 21 11.23 9.98 1.81
C ALA A 21 11.57 11.18 0.91
N SER A 22 12.18 12.23 1.47
CA SER A 22 12.44 13.49 0.75
C SER A 22 13.22 13.31 -0.55
N LYS A 23 14.15 12.35 -0.61
CA LYS A 23 14.87 12.04 -1.85
C LYS A 23 13.92 11.54 -2.95
N LEU A 24 13.11 10.51 -2.64
CA LEU A 24 12.15 9.95 -3.59
C LEU A 24 11.10 10.98 -4.00
N TYR A 25 10.64 11.80 -3.05
CA TYR A 25 9.72 12.90 -3.36
C TYR A 25 10.33 13.89 -4.37
N ASN A 26 11.59 14.28 -4.18
CA ASN A 26 12.27 15.18 -5.11
C ASN A 26 12.50 14.53 -6.49
N ASP A 27 12.80 13.23 -6.52
CA ASP A 27 12.94 12.47 -7.76
C ASP A 27 11.61 12.49 -8.56
N VAL A 28 10.48 12.25 -7.90
CA VAL A 28 9.13 12.35 -8.51
C VAL A 28 8.85 13.79 -8.94
N LYS A 29 9.08 14.77 -8.05
CA LYS A 29 8.87 16.20 -8.32
C LYS A 29 9.63 16.72 -9.54
N SER A 30 10.82 16.17 -9.81
CA SER A 30 11.67 16.58 -10.92
C SER A 30 11.02 16.41 -12.29
N HIS A 31 10.00 15.54 -12.40
CA HIS A 31 9.22 15.31 -13.62
C HIS A 31 8.24 16.47 -13.93
N LYS A 32 8.06 17.42 -13.00
CA LYS A 32 7.25 18.66 -13.15
C LYS A 32 5.79 18.44 -13.59
N ASP A 33 5.26 17.25 -13.37
CA ASP A 33 3.89 16.88 -13.72
C ASP A 33 3.23 16.14 -12.55
N LEU A 34 1.96 16.47 -12.29
CA LEU A 34 1.15 15.91 -11.20
C LEU A 34 0.87 14.42 -11.40
N VAL A 35 0.82 13.95 -12.64
CA VAL A 35 0.58 12.52 -12.96
C VAL A 35 1.59 11.61 -12.26
N HIS A 36 2.82 12.09 -12.05
CA HIS A 36 3.87 11.33 -11.39
C HIS A 36 3.64 11.20 -9.88
N PHE A 37 2.83 12.05 -9.25
CA PHE A 37 2.43 11.90 -7.84
C PHE A 37 1.18 11.03 -7.67
N GLU A 38 0.36 10.87 -8.70
CA GLU A 38 -0.87 10.06 -8.68
C GLU A 38 -0.62 8.59 -9.06
N THR A 39 0.59 8.27 -9.55
CA THR A 39 0.98 6.94 -10.00
C THR A 39 1.83 6.21 -8.96
N ALA A 40 1.55 4.93 -8.70
CA ALA A 40 2.34 4.10 -7.79
C ALA A 40 3.62 3.57 -8.47
N TYR A 41 4.73 3.50 -7.72
CA TYR A 41 6.02 2.99 -8.21
C TYR A 41 6.50 1.76 -7.43
N VAL A 42 7.14 0.84 -8.13
CA VAL A 42 7.89 -0.26 -7.51
C VAL A 42 9.35 0.17 -7.36
N VAL A 43 9.78 0.45 -6.14
CA VAL A 43 11.13 0.93 -5.83
C VAL A 43 11.73 0.18 -4.65
N LYS A 44 13.07 0.05 -4.62
CA LYS A 44 13.79 -0.39 -3.43
C LYS A 44 13.98 0.80 -2.48
N LEU A 45 13.22 0.85 -1.40
CA LEU A 45 13.31 1.92 -0.40
C LEU A 45 14.66 1.84 0.34
N HIS A 46 15.51 2.86 0.19
CA HIS A 46 16.85 2.91 0.82
C HIS A 46 17.04 4.09 1.78
N ARG A 47 16.56 5.29 1.45
CA ARG A 47 16.66 6.50 2.30
C ARG A 47 15.28 6.95 2.75
N VAL A 48 14.67 6.16 3.63
CA VAL A 48 13.27 6.32 4.06
C VAL A 48 13.15 6.11 5.56
N ALA A 49 12.43 7.00 6.24
CA ALA A 49 12.02 6.81 7.63
C ALA A 49 10.54 6.36 7.67
N ARG A 50 10.26 5.27 8.38
CA ARG A 50 8.90 4.75 8.58
C ARG A 50 8.29 5.44 9.80
N LEU A 51 7.10 6.01 9.64
CA LEU A 51 6.47 6.85 10.67
C LEU A 51 5.50 6.09 11.57
N SER A 52 5.00 4.94 11.10
CA SER A 52 4.07 4.08 11.82
C SER A 52 4.17 2.66 11.28
N PRO A 53 3.82 1.61 12.05
CA PRO A 53 3.78 0.23 11.55
C PRO A 53 2.84 0.07 10.35
N SER A 54 3.17 -0.88 9.47
CA SER A 54 2.33 -1.19 8.31
C SER A 54 0.98 -1.76 8.72
N GLN A 55 -0.09 -1.30 8.08
CA GLN A 55 -1.44 -1.80 8.31
C GLN A 55 -2.01 -2.50 7.07
N PRO A 56 -2.79 -3.58 7.23
CA PRO A 56 -3.40 -4.29 6.11
C PRO A 56 -4.47 -3.43 5.43
N VAL A 57 -4.58 -3.50 4.11
CA VAL A 57 -5.54 -2.72 3.29
C VAL A 57 -6.61 -3.63 2.70
N PHE A 58 -6.30 -4.35 1.63
CA PHE A 58 -7.26 -5.19 0.92
C PHE A 58 -6.85 -6.65 0.97
N THR A 59 -7.81 -7.51 1.32
CA THR A 59 -7.64 -8.96 1.33
C THR A 59 -8.51 -9.59 0.26
N PHE A 60 -7.92 -10.51 -0.50
CA PHE A 60 -8.62 -11.31 -1.50
C PHE A 60 -8.40 -12.79 -1.18
N THR A 61 -9.47 -13.58 -1.31
CA THR A 61 -9.48 -15.01 -1.02
C THR A 61 -9.92 -15.76 -2.26
N HIS A 62 -9.23 -16.85 -2.59
CA HIS A 62 -9.52 -17.70 -3.73
C HIS A 62 -9.66 -19.16 -3.31
N PRO A 63 -10.62 -19.90 -3.87
CA PRO A 63 -11.71 -19.41 -4.72
C PRO A 63 -12.77 -18.60 -3.93
N ASN A 64 -13.25 -17.51 -4.52
CA ASN A 64 -14.38 -16.75 -3.99
C ASN A 64 -15.68 -17.27 -4.60
N TYR A 65 -16.51 -17.93 -3.78
CA TYR A 65 -17.77 -18.56 -4.19
C TYR A 65 -18.99 -17.64 -4.09
N SER A 66 -18.83 -16.36 -3.72
CA SER A 66 -19.95 -15.41 -3.66
C SER A 66 -20.63 -15.25 -5.02
N THR A 67 -21.95 -15.15 -5.03
CA THR A 67 -22.76 -14.89 -6.24
C THR A 67 -22.80 -13.41 -6.64
N LYS A 68 -22.40 -12.49 -5.73
CA LYS A 68 -22.31 -11.04 -5.96
C LYS A 68 -20.85 -10.59 -5.96
N LYS A 69 -20.05 -11.10 -6.90
CA LYS A 69 -18.60 -10.82 -6.95
C LYS A 69 -18.34 -9.37 -7.37
N SER A 70 -17.68 -8.61 -6.50
CA SER A 70 -17.08 -7.31 -6.85
C SER A 70 -15.70 -7.23 -6.21
N ASN A 71 -14.73 -6.68 -6.95
CA ASN A 71 -13.38 -6.42 -6.47
C ASN A 71 -13.15 -4.95 -6.07
N HIS A 72 -14.16 -4.09 -6.21
CA HIS A 72 -14.10 -2.72 -5.71
C HIS A 72 -13.98 -2.71 -4.18
N ARG A 73 -13.07 -1.91 -3.66
CA ARG A 73 -12.80 -1.81 -2.22
C ARG A 73 -12.62 -0.35 -1.83
N TYR A 74 -13.00 -0.05 -0.61
CA TYR A 74 -12.74 1.22 0.06
C TYR A 74 -12.32 0.90 1.49
N LYS A 75 -11.29 1.57 2.00
CA LYS A 75 -10.85 1.43 3.39
C LYS A 75 -10.26 2.75 3.88
N LYS A 76 -10.66 3.14 5.08
CA LYS A 76 -10.04 4.24 5.83
C LYS A 76 -9.11 3.64 6.88
N LEU A 77 -7.89 4.16 6.96
CA LEU A 77 -6.89 3.75 7.95
C LEU A 77 -6.45 4.96 8.76
N GLN A 78 -6.05 4.72 10.01
CA GLN A 78 -5.51 5.73 10.91
C GLN A 78 -4.15 5.25 11.40
N PHE A 79 -3.13 6.07 11.20
CA PHE A 79 -1.76 5.80 11.63
C PHE A 79 -1.42 6.75 12.76
N GLU A 80 -1.07 6.19 13.91
CA GLU A 80 -0.51 6.96 15.02
C GLU A 80 1.00 7.07 14.81
N ILE A 81 1.48 8.32 14.75
CA ILE A 81 2.90 8.64 14.68
C ILE A 81 3.33 8.93 16.11
N SER A 82 4.36 8.21 16.57
CA SER A 82 4.81 8.32 17.94
C SER A 82 5.47 9.68 18.20
N ARG A 83 5.26 10.22 19.41
CA ARG A 83 5.70 11.59 19.79
C ARG A 83 7.23 11.74 19.83
N ASP A 84 7.94 10.64 20.02
CA ASP A 84 9.41 10.55 19.97
C ASP A 84 9.99 10.73 18.56
N THR A 85 9.18 10.55 17.51
CA THR A 85 9.57 10.76 16.10
C THR A 85 9.98 12.21 15.82
N GLY A 86 9.58 13.15 16.69
CA GLY A 86 9.78 14.58 16.48
C GLY A 86 8.95 15.10 15.30
N SER A 87 9.35 16.24 14.75
CA SER A 87 8.69 16.82 13.57
C SER A 87 9.02 15.99 12.32
N ALA A 88 8.00 15.42 11.68
CA ALA A 88 8.14 14.63 10.46
C ALA A 88 7.16 15.10 9.37
N MET A 89 7.55 14.92 8.10
CA MET A 89 6.73 15.23 6.94
C MET A 89 6.45 13.97 6.11
N VAL A 90 5.17 13.64 5.95
CA VAL A 90 4.73 12.49 5.16
C VAL A 90 4.92 12.79 3.67
N HIS A 91 5.62 11.90 2.96
CA HIS A 91 5.84 12.03 1.52
C HIS A 91 5.12 10.95 0.70
N GLY A 92 4.74 9.83 1.33
CA GLY A 92 4.09 8.69 0.68
C GLY A 92 3.69 7.59 1.66
N MET A 93 3.18 6.47 1.14
CA MET A 93 2.69 5.31 1.89
C MET A 93 3.19 3.97 1.33
#